data_AF-A0A357NBM2-F1
#
_entry.id   AF-A0A357NBM2-F1
#
_cell.length_a   1.000
_cell.length_b   1.000
_cell.length_c   1.000
_cell.angle_alpha   90.00
_cell.angle_beta   90.00
_cell.angle_gamma   90.00
#
_symmetry.space_group_name_H-M   'P 1'
#
loop_
_entity.id
_entity.type
_entity.pdbx_description
1 polymer ?
#
loop_
_entity_poly.entity_id
_entity_poly.type
_entity_poly.pdbx_seq_one_letter_code
_entity_poly.pdbx_strand_id
1 'polypeptide(L)' 'GPDGEFYALEVNTIPGMTETSLVPKAAAAAGMEFGDFLLRLIDLAVK' A
#
# COMPACT_ATOMS: atom_id res chain seq x y z
N GLY A 1 8.38 13.23 16.65
CA GLY A 1 8.82 13.76 17.96
C GLY A 1 8.42 15.22 18.07
N PRO A 2 8.65 15.89 19.20
CA PRO A 2 8.30 17.30 19.40
C PRO A 2 8.87 18.27 18.32
N ASP A 3 9.79 17.82 17.46
CA ASP A 3 10.51 18.68 16.50
C ASP A 3 10.29 18.30 15.01
N GLY A 4 9.18 17.64 14.66
CA GLY A 4 8.93 17.21 13.27
C GLY A 4 9.80 16.03 12.80
N GLU A 5 10.64 15.52 13.70
CA GLU A 5 11.43 14.30 13.51
C GLU A 5 10.54 13.09 13.21
N PHE A 6 10.90 12.35 12.15
CA PHE A 6 10.23 11.14 11.69
C PHE A 6 10.73 9.93 12.49
N TYR A 7 9.79 9.11 12.95
CA TYR A 7 10.09 7.86 13.65
C TYR A 7 9.27 6.73 13.02
N ALA A 8 9.94 5.69 12.55
CA ALA A 8 9.28 4.46 12.13
C ALA A 8 8.92 3.63 13.37
N LEU A 9 7.66 3.23 13.50
CA LEU A 9 7.19 2.40 14.62
C LEU A 9 7.12 0.94 14.23
N GLU A 10 6.54 0.67 13.06
CA GLU A 10 6.34 -0.67 12.53
C GLU A 10 6.25 -0.64 11.01
N VAL A 11 6.28 -1.83 10.41
CA VAL A 11 5.95 -2.05 9.00
C VAL A 11 4.95 -3.18 8.91
N ASN A 12 3.86 -2.95 8.18
CA ASN A 12 2.89 -4.00 7.86
C ASN A 12 3.33 -4.70 6.58
N THR A 13 3.93 -5.89 6.71
CA THR A 13 4.43 -6.66 5.57
C THR A 13 3.32 -7.27 4.71
N ILE A 14 2.14 -7.49 5.30
CA ILE A 14 0.91 -7.87 4.61
C ILE A 14 -0.18 -6.87 5.02
N PRO A 15 -0.33 -5.75 4.29
CA PRO A 15 -1.32 -4.74 4.64
C PRO A 15 -2.75 -5.22 4.36
N GLY A 16 -3.72 -4.57 4.99
CA GLY A 16 -5.13 -4.78 4.67
C GLY A 16 -5.45 -4.43 3.21
N MET A 17 -6.31 -5.24 2.58
CA MET A 17 -6.70 -5.10 1.17
C MET A 17 -8.22 -4.93 0.97
N THR A 18 -8.96 -4.61 2.02
CA THR A 18 -10.40 -4.28 1.92
C THR A 18 -10.59 -2.88 1.35
N GLU A 19 -11.80 -2.55 0.88
CA GLU A 19 -12.15 -1.22 0.34
C GLU A 19 -11.78 -0.06 1.28
N THR A 20 -11.87 -0.28 2.59
CA THR A 20 -11.56 0.76 3.59
C THR A 20 -10.08 0.83 3.98
N SER A 21 -9.25 -0.11 3.52
CA SER A 21 -7.82 -0.21 3.85
C SER A 21 -6.97 0.85 3.16
N LEU A 22 -5.79 1.16 3.73
CA LEU A 22 -4.92 2.23 3.23
C LEU A 22 -4.30 1.93 1.86
N VAL A 23 -3.90 0.69 1.59
CA VAL A 23 -3.22 0.33 0.33
C VAL A 23 -4.15 0.46 -0.88
N PRO A 24 -5.38 -0.11 -0.89
CA PRO A 24 -6.33 0.11 -1.98
C PRO A 24 -6.65 1.59 -2.21
N LYS A 25 -6.83 2.37 -1.13
CA LYS A 25 -7.06 3.82 -1.22
C LYS A 25 -5.88 4.57 -1.84
N ALA A 26 -4.65 4.23 -1.46
CA ALA A 26 -3.44 4.83 -2.02
C ALA A 26 -3.27 4.50 -3.51
N ALA A 27 -3.57 3.26 -3.92
CA ALA A 27 -3.54 2.85 -5.32
C ALA A 27 -4.55 3.65 -6.15
N ALA A 28 -5.79 3.78 -5.68
CA ALA A 28 -6.83 4.58 -6.33
C ALA A 28 -6.45 6.07 -6.42
N ALA A 29 -5.88 6.63 -5.35
CA ALA A 29 -5.38 8.02 -5.34
C ALA A 29 -4.20 8.23 -6.31
N ALA A 30 -3.44 7.17 -6.61
CA ALA A 30 -2.40 7.16 -7.64
C ALA A 30 -2.93 6.88 -9.05
N GLY A 31 -4.26 6.79 -9.23
CA GLY A 31 -4.90 6.54 -10.52
C GLY A 31 -4.80 5.08 -11.00
N MET A 32 -4.55 4.13 -10.09
CA MET A 32 -4.55 2.70 -10.40
C MET A 32 -5.88 2.06 -9.97
N GLU A 33 -6.55 1.40 -10.91
CA GLU A 33 -7.66 0.51 -10.58
C GLU A 33 -7.17 -0.67 -9.72
N PHE A 34 -8.01 -1.15 -8.81
CA PHE A 34 -7.60 -2.17 -7.85
C PHE A 34 -7.13 -3.46 -8.54
N GLY A 35 -7.77 -3.87 -9.65
CA GLY A 35 -7.36 -5.01 -10.44
C GLY A 35 -5.96 -4.86 -11.04
N ASP A 36 -5.64 -3.69 -11.60
CA ASP A 36 -4.33 -3.40 -12.19
C ASP A 36 -3.23 -3.39 -11.13
N PHE A 37 -3.54 -2.84 -9.95
CA PHE A 37 -2.65 -2.91 -8.80
C PHE A 37 -2.34 -4.36 -8.38
N LEU A 38 -3.36 -5.23 -8.32
CA LEU A 38 -3.16 -6.64 -7.99
C LEU A 38 -2.35 -7.39 -9.04
N LEU A 39 -2.59 -7.13 -10.33
CA LEU A 39 -1.79 -7.71 -11.41
C LEU A 39 -0.31 -7.33 -11.27
N ARG A 40 -0.03 -6.07 -10.91
CA ARG A 40 1.35 -5.63 -10.67
C ARG A 40 2.01 -6.35 -9.48
N LEU A 41 1.26 -6.65 -8.41
CA LEU A 41 1.78 -7.45 -7.30
C LEU A 41 2.07 -8.89 -7.70
N ILE A 42 1.17 -9.50 -8.49
CA ILE A 42 1.37 -10.86 -9.02
C ILE A 42 2.61 -10.90 -9.92
N ASP A 43 2.76 -9.94 -10.83
CA ASP A 43 3.93 -9.82 -11.73
C ASP A 43 5.25 -9.66 -10.97
N LEU A 44 5.23 -9.04 -9.79
CA LEU A 44 6.41 -8.92 -8.93
C LEU A 44 6.70 -10.22 -8.18
N ALA A 45 5.68 -11.01 -7.85
CA ALA A 45 5.83 -12.26 -7.11
C ALA A 45 6.29 -13.43 -7.98
N VAL A 46 6.02 -13.38 -9.29
CA VAL A 46 6.41 -14.43 -10.26
C VAL A 46 7.77 -14.18 -10.93
N LYS A 47 8.42 -13.06 -10.63
CA LYS A 47 9.80 -12.75 -11.03
C LYS A 47 10.79 -13.36 -10.04
#